data_AF-A0A6L4YD94-F1
#
_entry.id   AF-A0A6L4YD94-F1
#
_cell.length_a   1.000
_cell.length_b   1.000
_cell.length_c   1.000
_cell.angle_alpha   90.00
_cell.angle_beta   90.00
_cell.angle_gamma   90.00
#
_symmetry.space_group_name_H-M   'P 1'
#
loop_
_entity.id
_entity.type
_entity.pdbx_description
1 polymer ?
#
loop_
_entity_poly.entity_id
_entity_poly.type
_entity_poly.pdbx_seq_one_letter_code
_entity_poly.pdbx_strand_id
1 'polypeptide(L)'
;MPNADIVVTSINPGGKIAYQITCYRKWKSLGYQVVTFNTEEEATKLRYFGVDVLDIRIINENSSARNIHGINSPRIKPIFDALVRDLSLGSLIITNSDIFPRVSKKIELLQSIASCAGFTRREIVGLDLVDPATIKQYRGGIDLFHFGQSALRKLSVLLERDDLADRMAFGVPGWDFYLGGLILSDAMQGIVLDGSMFCHLSHKTTYRHVGEFSHYVEKLRTMGFVNSRSHEQAAAEFVSRIELECKRNHKLSVTLNSIYDETFRRSTIVEEPLACQINTGPLLEANIFYKSTDAPKLIQNVLAEGVDLVRFKTYFCKSPSIEVQFGQYLACLYFLLYIAIQTKAIKLTSKYPLGNAHKAAIANATRLGNRLEARYYLLDILSSEIIEYGIFNKNLFKGIALSCINSSERLLFTRIANLISGLVSDQPS
;
A
#
# COMPACT_ATOMS: atom_id res chain seq x y z
N MET A 1 38.33 -3.77 3.45
CA MET A 1 37.04 -4.40 3.81
C MET A 1 36.08 -4.14 2.66
N PRO A 2 35.23 -5.09 2.25
CA PRO A 2 34.21 -4.81 1.23
C PRO A 2 33.31 -3.68 1.72
N ASN A 3 32.92 -2.77 0.83
CA ASN A 3 32.04 -1.66 1.16
C ASN A 3 30.69 -2.20 1.66
N ALA A 4 30.13 -1.59 2.70
CA ALA A 4 28.87 -2.00 3.32
C ALA A 4 27.67 -1.45 2.54
N ASP A 5 26.70 -2.31 2.22
CA ASP A 5 25.40 -1.84 1.70
C ASP A 5 24.44 -1.66 2.87
N ILE A 6 23.94 -0.43 2.99
CA ILE A 6 23.19 0.02 4.16
C ILE A 6 21.73 0.26 3.75
N VAL A 7 20.80 -0.25 4.55
CA VAL A 7 19.38 0.07 4.47
C VAL A 7 19.05 1.02 5.60
N VAL A 8 18.48 2.17 5.27
CA VAL A 8 18.08 3.21 6.20
C VAL A 8 16.57 3.32 6.26
N THR A 9 16.05 3.38 7.48
CA THR A 9 14.62 3.53 7.74
C THR A 9 14.36 4.32 9.03
N SER A 10 13.09 4.46 9.38
CA SER A 10 12.60 5.04 10.64
C SER A 10 11.51 4.14 11.21
N ILE A 11 11.88 3.25 12.14
CA ILE A 11 10.94 2.39 12.84
C ILE A 11 10.16 3.22 13.85
N ASN A 12 8.84 3.25 13.73
CA ASN A 12 7.95 3.99 14.65
C ASN A 12 7.42 3.06 15.74
N PRO A 13 7.88 3.19 17.00
CA PRO A 13 7.44 2.34 18.11
C PRO A 13 5.98 2.54 18.51
N GLY A 14 5.35 3.66 18.12
CA GLY A 14 3.91 3.92 18.33
C GLY A 14 3.01 3.38 17.22
N GLY A 15 3.58 2.78 16.17
CA GLY A 15 2.87 2.24 15.02
C GLY A 15 2.69 0.72 15.08
N LYS A 16 2.65 0.10 13.89
CA LYS A 16 2.60 -1.37 13.72
C LYS A 16 3.99 -2.00 14.00
N ILE A 17 4.50 -1.84 15.21
CA ILE A 17 5.89 -2.14 15.55
C ILE A 17 6.28 -3.60 15.24
N ALA A 18 5.44 -4.58 15.57
CA ALA A 18 5.74 -5.99 15.28
C ALA A 18 5.98 -6.27 13.79
N TYR A 19 5.20 -5.61 12.92
CA TYR A 19 5.36 -5.71 11.48
C TYR A 19 6.65 -5.03 11.01
N GLN A 20 6.92 -3.81 11.49
CA GLN A 20 8.14 -3.07 11.12
C GLN A 20 9.41 -3.80 11.56
N ILE A 21 9.41 -4.43 12.74
CA ILE A 21 10.50 -5.29 13.22
C ILE A 21 10.69 -6.50 12.30
N THR A 22 9.61 -7.05 11.75
CA THR A 22 9.69 -8.15 10.80
C THR A 22 10.32 -7.70 9.48
N CYS A 23 9.97 -6.52 8.97
CA CYS A 23 10.61 -5.90 7.81
C CYS A 23 12.12 -5.66 8.05
N TYR A 24 12.47 -5.08 9.20
CA TYR A 24 13.86 -4.88 9.65
C TYR A 24 14.65 -6.20 9.64
N ARG A 25 14.11 -7.26 10.24
CA ARG A 25 14.76 -8.57 10.29
C ARG A 25 14.96 -9.17 8.89
N LYS A 26 13.98 -9.02 7.99
CA LYS A 26 14.10 -9.50 6.61
C LYS A 26 15.23 -8.79 5.86
N TRP A 27 15.39 -7.48 6.01
CA TRP A 27 16.53 -6.77 5.43
C TRP A 27 17.87 -7.27 5.99
N LYS A 28 17.98 -7.47 7.32
CA LYS A 28 19.20 -8.02 7.93
C LYS A 28 19.52 -9.44 7.46
N SER A 29 18.51 -10.30 7.30
CA SER A 29 18.74 -11.69 6.85
C SER A 29 19.33 -11.79 5.44
N LEU A 30 19.21 -10.74 4.62
CA LEU A 30 19.85 -10.67 3.31
C LEU A 30 21.30 -10.18 3.35
N GLY A 31 21.84 -9.89 4.53
CA GLY A 31 23.21 -9.40 4.72
C GLY A 31 23.36 -7.88 4.52
N TYR A 32 22.27 -7.12 4.56
CA TYR A 32 22.36 -5.65 4.67
C TYR A 32 22.68 -5.24 6.10
N GLN A 33 23.48 -4.18 6.24
CA GLN A 33 23.51 -3.42 7.48
C GLN A 33 22.24 -2.57 7.51
N VAL A 34 21.41 -2.70 8.54
CA VAL A 34 20.15 -1.96 8.63
C VAL A 34 20.28 -0.94 9.75
N VAL A 35 20.00 0.33 9.45
CA VAL A 35 20.11 1.43 10.38
C VAL A 35 18.76 2.14 10.49
N THR A 36 18.27 2.32 11.72
CA THR A 36 17.06 3.08 12.00
C THR A 36 17.41 4.40 12.70
N PHE A 37 16.86 5.51 12.20
CA PHE A 37 17.05 6.82 12.81
C PHE A 37 15.85 7.17 13.68
N ASN A 38 16.09 7.53 14.93
CA ASN A 38 15.05 7.68 15.93
C ASN A 38 15.43 8.70 17.01
N THR A 39 14.44 9.26 17.69
CA THR A 39 14.70 10.03 18.92
C THR A 39 15.18 9.13 20.06
N GLU A 40 15.81 9.68 21.11
CA GLU A 40 16.26 8.89 22.27
C GLU A 40 15.10 8.13 22.95
N GLU A 41 13.92 8.77 23.03
CA GLU A 41 12.72 8.16 23.60
C GLU A 41 12.29 6.92 22.79
N GLU A 42 12.27 7.04 21.46
CA GLU A 42 11.94 5.93 20.57
C GLU A 42 13.01 4.84 20.60
N ALA A 43 14.29 5.21 20.63
CA ALA A 43 15.41 4.27 20.71
C ALA A 43 15.29 3.34 21.92
N THR A 44 14.92 3.88 23.07
CA THR A 44 14.69 3.08 24.29
C THR A 44 13.61 2.02 24.08
N LYS A 45 12.50 2.38 23.43
CA LYS A 45 11.41 1.45 23.09
C LYS A 45 11.86 0.41 22.06
N LEU A 46 12.63 0.80 21.05
CA LEU A 46 13.12 -0.11 20.01
C LEU A 46 14.07 -1.18 20.55
N ARG A 47 14.93 -0.82 21.51
CA ARG A 47 15.78 -1.80 22.22
C ARG A 47 14.94 -2.85 22.93
N TYR A 48 13.85 -2.44 23.58
CA TYR A 48 12.90 -3.36 24.21
C TYR A 48 12.24 -4.32 23.19
N PHE A 49 11.94 -3.84 21.98
CA PHE A 49 11.41 -4.67 20.90
C PHE A 49 12.47 -5.51 20.15
N GLY A 50 13.72 -5.51 20.62
CA GLY A 50 14.80 -6.35 20.10
C GLY A 50 15.48 -5.84 18.84
N VAL A 51 15.45 -4.51 18.60
CA VAL A 51 16.36 -3.87 17.62
C VAL A 51 17.75 -3.78 18.22
N ASP A 52 18.78 -4.16 17.46
CA ASP A 52 20.16 -4.07 17.90
C ASP A 52 20.55 -2.61 18.19
N VAL A 53 21.22 -2.38 19.33
CA VAL A 53 21.68 -1.04 19.73
C VAL A 53 22.60 -0.43 18.68
N LEU A 54 23.42 -1.25 18.01
CA LEU A 54 24.35 -0.79 16.98
C LEU A 54 23.64 -0.31 15.71
N ASP A 55 22.40 -0.77 15.49
CA ASP A 55 21.56 -0.42 14.35
C ASP A 55 20.73 0.84 14.59
N ILE A 56 20.70 1.36 15.83
CA ILE A 56 19.92 2.57 16.17
C ILE A 56 20.84 3.79 16.10
N ARG A 57 20.44 4.80 15.32
CA ARG A 57 21.06 6.13 15.29
C ARG A 57 20.13 7.14 15.94
N ILE A 58 20.59 7.72 17.04
CA ILE A 58 19.83 8.75 17.75
C ILE A 58 19.95 10.06 16.99
N ILE A 59 18.80 10.68 16.70
CA ILE A 59 18.71 12.02 16.15
C ILE A 59 18.37 13.03 17.24
N ASN A 60 18.96 14.23 17.13
CA ASN A 60 18.60 15.36 17.97
C ASN A 60 17.31 16.04 17.45
N GLU A 61 16.77 16.98 18.23
CA GLU A 61 15.54 17.69 17.88
C GLU A 61 15.65 18.45 16.55
N ASN A 62 16.82 19.03 16.25
CA ASN A 62 17.07 19.74 14.99
C ASN A 62 17.02 18.80 13.79
N SER A 63 17.41 17.53 13.94
CA SER A 63 17.32 16.52 12.89
C SER A 63 15.95 15.83 12.84
N SER A 64 15.04 16.18 13.74
CA SER A 64 13.64 15.74 13.72
C SER A 64 12.74 16.72 12.96
N ALA A 65 11.60 16.22 12.50
CA ALA A 65 10.55 16.99 11.87
C ALA A 65 9.68 17.78 12.86
N ARG A 66 9.97 17.70 14.17
CA ARG A 66 9.07 18.20 15.23
C ARG A 66 8.79 19.68 15.11
N ASN A 67 9.81 20.48 14.81
CA ASN A 67 9.70 21.94 14.74
C ASN A 67 8.97 22.43 13.48
N ILE A 68 8.89 21.62 12.44
CA ILE A 68 8.29 22.00 11.14
C ILE A 68 6.89 21.39 11.00
N HIS A 69 6.76 20.10 11.35
CA HIS A 69 5.60 19.27 11.06
C HIS A 69 4.88 18.77 12.32
N GLY A 70 5.41 19.06 13.51
CA GLY A 70 4.82 18.63 14.79
C GLY A 70 4.94 17.12 15.07
N ILE A 71 5.77 16.39 14.30
CA ILE A 71 5.98 14.95 14.45
C ILE A 71 7.45 14.61 14.71
N ASN A 72 7.71 13.57 15.49
CA ASN A 72 9.07 13.14 15.87
C ASN A 72 9.79 12.32 14.78
N SER A 73 9.31 12.32 13.54
CA SER A 73 9.97 11.63 12.43
C SER A 73 11.33 12.25 12.10
N PRO A 74 12.33 11.45 11.71
CA PRO A 74 13.61 11.98 11.26
C PRO A 74 13.48 12.69 9.91
N ARG A 75 14.19 13.82 9.78
CA ARG A 75 14.34 14.52 8.50
C ARG A 75 15.30 13.75 7.59
N ILE A 76 15.03 13.78 6.29
CA ILE A 76 15.77 13.00 5.28
C ILE A 76 17.16 13.62 5.01
N LYS A 77 17.26 14.94 4.89
CA LYS A 77 18.54 15.61 4.61
C LYS A 77 19.62 15.33 5.68
N PRO A 78 19.36 15.46 7.00
CA PRO A 78 20.35 15.12 8.02
C PRO A 78 20.84 13.67 7.99
N ILE A 79 20.00 12.74 7.54
CA ILE A 79 20.40 11.33 7.34
C ILE A 79 21.44 11.24 6.22
N PHE A 80 21.20 11.89 5.08
CA PHE A 80 22.17 11.90 3.98
C PHE A 80 23.47 12.60 4.39
N ASP A 81 23.40 13.74 5.09
CA ASP A 81 24.57 14.48 5.58
C ASP A 81 25.43 13.62 6.52
N ALA A 82 24.80 12.77 7.34
CA ALA A 82 25.51 11.83 8.23
C ALA A 82 26.19 10.69 7.46
N LEU A 83 25.57 10.19 6.39
CA LEU A 83 26.02 8.99 5.66
C LEU A 83 26.98 9.29 4.51
N VAL A 84 26.90 10.47 3.90
CA VAL A 84 27.75 10.85 2.75
C VAL A 84 29.25 10.87 3.10
N ARG A 85 29.57 11.08 4.39
CA ARG A 85 30.94 11.13 4.92
C ARG A 85 31.52 9.74 5.20
N ASP A 86 30.69 8.69 5.18
CA ASP A 86 31.14 7.32 5.42
C ASP A 86 31.81 6.74 4.18
N LEU A 87 33.15 6.63 4.21
CA LEU A 87 33.95 6.09 3.12
C LEU A 87 33.77 4.58 2.94
N SER A 88 33.19 3.88 3.94
CA SER A 88 32.93 2.44 3.87
C SER A 88 31.61 2.08 3.19
N LEU A 89 30.77 3.07 2.86
CA LEU A 89 29.47 2.86 2.24
C LEU A 89 29.59 2.46 0.76
N GLY A 90 29.01 1.31 0.41
CA GLY A 90 28.90 0.80 -0.96
C GLY A 90 27.68 1.37 -1.66
N SER A 91 26.50 0.98 -1.18
CA SER A 91 25.22 1.60 -1.53
C SER A 91 24.37 1.91 -0.31
N LEU A 92 23.43 2.83 -0.54
CA LEU A 92 22.40 3.22 0.39
C LEU A 92 21.03 2.86 -0.21
N ILE A 93 20.21 2.16 0.56
CA ILE A 93 18.78 2.05 0.34
C ILE A 93 18.10 2.87 1.42
N ILE A 94 17.17 3.76 1.06
CA ILE A 94 16.30 4.45 2.01
C ILE A 94 14.85 4.03 1.75
N THR A 95 14.16 3.62 2.80
CA THR A 95 12.82 3.03 2.69
C THR A 95 11.97 3.26 3.94
N ASN A 96 10.65 3.30 3.78
CA ASN A 96 9.73 3.26 4.92
C ASN A 96 9.87 1.93 5.68
N SER A 97 9.56 1.95 6.98
CA SER A 97 9.79 0.83 7.90
C SER A 97 8.80 -0.34 7.74
N ASP A 98 7.75 -0.14 6.94
CA ASP A 98 6.72 -1.09 6.57
C ASP A 98 6.98 -1.74 5.19
N ILE A 99 8.19 -1.57 4.64
CA ILE A 99 8.60 -2.16 3.36
C ILE A 99 9.70 -3.18 3.56
N PHE A 100 9.54 -4.34 2.93
CA PHE A 100 10.51 -5.42 3.00
C PHE A 100 10.80 -6.03 1.62
N PRO A 101 11.97 -6.64 1.45
CA PRO A 101 12.33 -7.31 0.22
C PRO A 101 11.82 -8.76 0.27
N ARG A 102 11.10 -9.19 -0.77
CA ARG A 102 10.62 -10.57 -0.97
C ARG A 102 11.59 -11.33 -1.88
N VAL A 103 12.81 -11.50 -1.41
CA VAL A 103 13.91 -12.14 -2.15
C VAL A 103 14.70 -13.04 -1.17
N SER A 104 15.42 -14.04 -1.68
CA SER A 104 16.28 -14.93 -0.87
C SER A 104 17.71 -14.42 -0.69
N LYS A 105 18.13 -13.45 -1.52
CA LYS A 105 19.50 -12.99 -1.59
C LYS A 105 19.57 -11.48 -1.75
N LYS A 106 20.71 -10.92 -1.36
CA LYS A 106 21.02 -9.50 -1.52
C LYS A 106 20.83 -9.04 -2.98
N ILE A 107 20.29 -7.84 -3.17
CA ILE A 107 19.98 -7.29 -4.49
C ILE A 107 21.20 -6.53 -5.04
N GLU A 108 22.27 -7.27 -5.33
CA GLU A 108 23.58 -6.73 -5.72
C GLU A 108 23.57 -6.00 -7.07
N LEU A 109 22.64 -6.34 -7.97
CA LEU A 109 22.59 -5.76 -9.31
C LEU A 109 22.05 -4.32 -9.36
N LEU A 110 21.54 -3.76 -8.26
CA LEU A 110 20.96 -2.41 -8.26
C LEU A 110 21.95 -1.35 -8.76
N GLN A 111 23.19 -1.40 -8.28
CA GLN A 111 24.24 -0.47 -8.69
C GLN A 111 24.64 -0.61 -10.17
N SER A 112 24.52 -1.81 -10.73
CA SER A 112 24.84 -2.06 -12.15
C SER A 112 23.78 -1.50 -13.11
N ILE A 113 22.57 -1.27 -12.61
CA ILE A 113 21.44 -0.78 -13.41
C ILE A 113 21.44 0.74 -13.46
N ALA A 114 21.59 1.38 -12.29
CA ALA A 114 21.67 2.83 -12.21
C ALA A 114 22.43 3.25 -10.95
N SER A 115 23.17 4.35 -11.07
CA SER A 115 23.84 4.98 -9.92
C SER A 115 22.86 5.45 -8.85
N CYS A 116 21.63 5.81 -9.24
CA CYS A 116 20.50 6.01 -8.34
C CYS A 116 19.19 5.56 -8.99
N ALA A 117 18.27 5.05 -8.17
CA ALA A 117 16.98 4.59 -8.63
C ALA A 117 15.89 4.77 -7.57
N GLY A 118 14.69 5.13 -8.01
CA GLY A 118 13.46 5.04 -7.24
C GLY A 118 12.69 3.77 -7.58
N PHE A 119 12.07 3.15 -6.58
CA PHE A 119 11.28 1.95 -6.74
C PHE A 119 9.87 2.18 -6.22
N THR A 120 8.92 1.87 -7.10
CA THR A 120 7.55 1.61 -6.68
C THR A 120 7.49 0.24 -6.00
N ARG A 121 6.42 -0.03 -5.25
CA ARG A 121 6.32 -1.27 -4.47
C ARG A 121 5.15 -2.14 -4.89
N ARG A 122 5.19 -3.39 -4.48
CA ARG A 122 4.07 -4.31 -4.52
C ARG A 122 3.25 -4.18 -3.24
N GLU A 123 1.94 -4.01 -3.38
CA GLU A 123 1.03 -4.16 -2.25
C GLU A 123 0.72 -5.65 -2.05
N ILE A 124 0.86 -6.13 -0.82
CA ILE A 124 0.56 -7.50 -0.43
C ILE A 124 -0.39 -7.50 0.76
N VAL A 125 -1.11 -8.60 0.95
CA VAL A 125 -2.10 -8.73 2.04
C VAL A 125 -1.55 -9.50 3.25
N GLY A 126 -0.37 -10.11 3.13
CA GLY A 126 0.28 -10.84 4.23
C GLY A 126 1.70 -11.29 3.85
N LEU A 127 2.60 -11.39 4.85
CA LEU A 127 4.02 -11.69 4.65
C LEU A 127 4.29 -13.10 4.11
N ASP A 128 3.41 -14.06 4.42
CA ASP A 128 3.60 -15.49 4.17
C ASP A 128 2.76 -16.01 2.99
N LEU A 129 1.94 -15.13 2.37
CA LEU A 129 1.05 -15.54 1.30
C LEU A 129 1.81 -15.66 -0.05
N VAL A 130 1.79 -16.86 -0.61
CA VAL A 130 2.09 -17.09 -2.03
C VAL A 130 0.92 -16.55 -2.83
N ASP A 131 0.96 -15.25 -3.10
CA ASP A 131 -0.08 -14.54 -3.82
C ASP A 131 -0.15 -15.03 -5.28
N PRO A 132 -1.21 -15.75 -5.67
CA PRO A 132 -1.34 -16.37 -6.99
C PRO A 132 -1.98 -15.43 -8.03
N ALA A 133 -2.32 -14.18 -7.66
CA ALA A 133 -2.96 -13.22 -8.55
C ALA A 133 -1.94 -12.37 -9.33
N THR A 134 -2.38 -11.79 -10.45
CA THR A 134 -1.65 -10.73 -11.14
C THR A 134 -1.47 -9.55 -10.18
N ILE A 135 -0.24 -9.45 -9.73
CA ILE A 135 0.32 -8.52 -8.75
C ILE A 135 -0.13 -7.09 -9.02
N LYS A 136 -0.78 -6.42 -8.04
CA LYS A 136 -1.06 -4.98 -8.15
C LYS A 136 0.18 -4.21 -7.71
N GLN A 137 0.96 -3.77 -8.70
CA GLN A 137 2.02 -2.79 -8.50
C GLN A 137 1.39 -1.46 -8.05
N TYR A 138 1.87 -0.90 -6.94
CA TYR A 138 1.46 0.41 -6.48
C TYR A 138 2.37 1.47 -7.10
N ARG A 139 1.81 2.34 -7.94
CA ARG A 139 2.54 3.44 -8.59
C ARG A 139 2.10 4.83 -8.12
N GLY A 140 1.40 4.90 -6.98
CA GLY A 140 0.94 6.16 -6.40
C GLY A 140 2.01 6.94 -5.64
N GLY A 141 3.19 6.35 -5.45
CA GLY A 141 4.28 6.80 -4.57
C GLY A 141 5.59 6.13 -4.97
N ILE A 142 6.72 6.72 -4.55
CA ILE A 142 8.03 6.07 -4.61
C ILE A 142 8.49 5.86 -3.18
N ASP A 143 8.50 4.61 -2.74
CA ASP A 143 8.67 4.36 -1.30
C ASP A 143 10.05 3.82 -0.92
N LEU A 144 10.86 3.49 -1.93
CA LEU A 144 12.21 3.00 -1.77
C LEU A 144 13.13 3.68 -2.77
N PHE A 145 14.27 4.14 -2.29
CA PHE A 145 15.29 4.77 -3.13
C PHE A 145 16.64 4.11 -2.90
N HIS A 146 17.39 3.89 -3.98
CA HIS A 146 18.73 3.34 -3.96
C HIS A 146 19.73 4.37 -4.49
N PHE A 147 20.87 4.49 -3.84
CA PHE A 147 21.98 5.34 -4.23
C PHE A 147 23.30 4.59 -4.10
N GLY A 148 24.06 4.50 -5.19
CA GLY A 148 25.48 4.22 -5.12
C GLY A 148 26.22 5.42 -4.51
N GLN A 149 27.43 5.18 -3.99
CA GLN A 149 28.21 6.20 -3.27
C GLN A 149 28.39 7.51 -4.05
N SER A 150 28.65 7.45 -5.37
CA SER A 150 28.83 8.63 -6.21
C SER A 150 27.55 9.45 -6.37
N ALA A 151 26.40 8.78 -6.52
CA ALA A 151 25.10 9.43 -6.62
C ALA A 151 24.69 10.05 -5.28
N LEU A 152 24.97 9.38 -4.15
CA LEU A 152 24.70 9.93 -2.82
C LEU A 152 25.44 11.25 -2.60
N ARG A 153 26.72 11.33 -2.99
CA ARG A 153 27.50 12.59 -2.92
C ARG A 153 26.90 13.69 -3.80
N LYS A 154 26.50 13.36 -5.04
CA LYS A 154 25.83 14.32 -5.94
C LYS A 154 24.52 14.82 -5.33
N LEU A 155 23.70 13.93 -4.79
CA LEU A 155 22.46 14.28 -4.12
C LEU A 155 22.71 15.21 -2.93
N SER A 156 23.70 14.89 -2.09
CA SER A 156 24.07 15.74 -0.93
C SER A 156 24.36 17.18 -1.37
N VAL A 157 25.14 17.38 -2.44
CA VAL A 157 25.46 18.72 -2.97
C VAL A 157 24.21 19.44 -3.50
N LEU A 158 23.27 18.71 -4.12
CA LEU A 158 22.00 19.28 -4.58
C LEU A 158 21.14 19.73 -3.40
N LEU A 159 21.05 18.91 -2.35
CA LEU A 159 20.24 19.18 -1.16
C LEU A 159 20.82 20.28 -0.26
N GLU A 160 22.14 20.48 -0.25
CA GLU A 160 22.77 21.59 0.47
C GLU A 160 22.34 22.98 -0.03
N ARG A 161 21.88 23.07 -1.28
CA ARG A 161 21.51 24.32 -1.95
C ARG A 161 20.00 24.52 -2.07
N ASP A 162 19.19 23.65 -1.47
CA ASP A 162 17.75 23.67 -1.62
C ASP A 162 17.05 23.69 -0.27
N ASP A 163 16.45 24.83 0.08
CA ASP A 163 15.72 25.03 1.34
C ASP A 163 14.53 24.06 1.49
N LEU A 164 13.99 23.52 0.39
CA LEU A 164 12.93 22.50 0.46
C LEU A 164 13.45 21.17 1.02
N ALA A 165 14.75 20.89 0.89
CA ALA A 165 15.35 19.67 1.42
C ALA A 165 15.22 19.58 2.95
N ASP A 166 15.19 20.72 3.64
CA ASP A 166 15.01 20.79 5.10
C ASP A 166 13.60 20.39 5.56
N ARG A 167 12.62 20.34 4.65
CA ARG A 167 11.25 19.93 4.95
C ARG A 167 11.02 18.43 4.78
N MET A 168 11.89 17.72 4.05
CA MET A 168 11.74 16.29 3.79
C MET A 168 11.88 15.48 5.09
N ALA A 169 10.89 14.66 5.40
CA ALA A 169 10.91 13.75 6.55
C ALA A 169 10.08 12.50 6.30
N PHE A 170 10.44 11.40 6.97
CA PHE A 170 9.67 10.15 6.87
C PHE A 170 8.21 10.35 7.28
N GLY A 171 7.30 9.87 6.44
CA GLY A 171 5.86 9.93 6.68
C GLY A 171 5.21 11.30 6.45
N VAL A 172 5.96 12.30 5.98
CA VAL A 172 5.43 13.64 5.64
C VAL A 172 5.07 13.69 4.16
N PRO A 173 3.82 13.99 3.74
CA PRO A 173 3.43 13.94 2.33
C PRO A 173 4.34 14.74 1.38
N GLY A 174 4.71 14.13 0.25
CA GLY A 174 5.38 14.81 -0.87
C GLY A 174 6.91 14.71 -0.90
N TRP A 175 7.56 14.29 0.19
CA TRP A 175 9.02 14.12 0.22
C TRP A 175 9.52 13.10 -0.81
N ASP A 176 8.73 12.05 -1.03
CA ASP A 176 8.97 10.95 -1.95
C ASP A 176 8.85 11.40 -3.41
N PHE A 177 7.84 12.22 -3.72
CA PHE A 177 7.72 12.83 -5.05
C PHE A 177 8.85 13.80 -5.33
N TYR A 178 9.19 14.65 -4.35
CA TYR A 178 10.27 15.62 -4.52
C TYR A 178 11.63 14.92 -4.71
N LEU A 179 11.95 13.91 -3.89
CA LEU A 179 13.15 13.10 -4.06
C LEU A 179 13.14 12.32 -5.39
N GLY A 180 11.98 11.80 -5.79
CA GLY A 180 11.79 11.18 -7.10
C GLY A 180 12.10 12.12 -8.26
N GLY A 181 11.66 13.38 -8.17
CA GLY A 181 11.97 14.42 -9.15
C GLY A 181 13.46 14.72 -9.20
N LEU A 182 14.13 14.80 -8.04
CA LEU A 182 15.59 14.99 -8.00
C LEU A 182 16.33 13.82 -8.67
N ILE A 183 15.90 12.58 -8.42
CA ILE A 183 16.48 11.38 -9.06
C ILE A 183 16.33 11.43 -10.58
N LEU A 184 15.15 11.82 -11.07
CA LEU A 184 14.88 11.90 -12.51
C LEU A 184 15.49 13.12 -13.20
N SER A 185 16.01 14.09 -12.44
CA SER A 185 16.58 15.32 -13.00
C SER A 185 17.85 15.05 -13.82
N ASP A 186 18.15 15.97 -14.76
CA ASP A 186 19.35 15.89 -15.60
C ASP A 186 20.67 15.84 -14.81
N ALA A 187 20.67 16.34 -13.57
CA ALA A 187 21.82 16.32 -12.68
C ALA A 187 22.11 14.91 -12.11
N MET A 188 21.06 14.13 -11.85
CA MET A 188 21.16 12.80 -11.23
C MET A 188 21.08 11.68 -12.26
N GLN A 189 20.30 11.86 -13.33
CA GLN A 189 20.10 10.89 -14.42
C GLN A 189 19.72 9.49 -13.90
N GLY A 190 18.97 9.46 -12.80
CA GLY A 190 18.46 8.23 -12.23
C GLY A 190 17.23 7.72 -12.97
N ILE A 191 16.68 6.64 -12.46
CA ILE A 191 15.52 5.97 -13.07
C ILE A 191 14.48 5.63 -12.01
N VAL A 192 13.24 5.44 -12.45
CA VAL A 192 12.17 4.87 -11.62
C VAL A 192 11.73 3.53 -12.20
N LEU A 193 11.62 2.52 -11.34
CA LEU A 193 11.37 1.13 -11.71
C LEU A 193 10.16 0.55 -10.97
N ASP A 194 9.57 -0.50 -11.55
CA ASP A 194 8.67 -1.37 -10.81
C ASP A 194 9.49 -2.25 -9.86
N GLY A 195 9.39 -1.97 -8.56
CA GLY A 195 10.02 -2.76 -7.51
C GLY A 195 9.14 -3.93 -7.06
N SER A 196 8.82 -4.85 -7.97
CA SER A 196 7.94 -6.00 -7.70
C SER A 196 8.44 -6.91 -6.56
N MET A 197 9.75 -6.89 -6.32
CA MET A 197 10.44 -7.58 -5.23
C MET A 197 10.34 -6.85 -3.88
N PHE A 198 9.91 -5.59 -3.85
CA PHE A 198 9.68 -4.83 -2.63
C PHE A 198 8.21 -4.84 -2.30
N CYS A 199 7.87 -5.30 -1.11
CA CYS A 199 6.51 -5.53 -0.70
C CYS A 199 6.14 -4.64 0.48
N HIS A 200 4.88 -4.23 0.50
CA HIS A 200 4.26 -3.46 1.56
C HIS A 200 2.93 -4.10 1.93
N LEU A 201 2.70 -4.30 3.23
CA LEU A 201 1.43 -4.85 3.71
C LEU A 201 0.34 -3.78 3.56
N SER A 202 -0.63 -4.05 2.70
CA SER A 202 -1.70 -3.12 2.40
C SER A 202 -2.44 -2.73 3.67
N HIS A 203 -2.61 -1.41 3.84
CA HIS A 203 -3.35 -0.86 4.96
C HIS A 203 -3.96 0.49 4.58
N LYS A 204 -4.97 0.92 5.35
CA LYS A 204 -5.59 2.24 5.17
C LYS A 204 -4.51 3.32 5.18
N THR A 205 -4.53 4.19 4.19
CA THR A 205 -3.63 5.33 4.08
C THR A 205 -3.98 6.37 5.12
N THR A 206 -3.03 6.71 5.99
CA THR A 206 -3.20 7.73 7.03
C THR A 206 -2.36 8.96 6.70
N TYR A 207 -2.61 9.60 5.57
CA TYR A 207 -2.01 10.91 5.31
C TYR A 207 -2.74 11.95 6.15
N ARG A 208 -2.03 12.60 7.09
CA ARG A 208 -2.65 13.58 7.98
C ARG A 208 -2.94 14.92 7.29
N HIS A 209 -2.15 15.37 6.31
CA HIS A 209 -2.44 16.60 5.56
C HIS A 209 -1.73 16.61 4.20
N VAL A 210 -2.45 16.45 3.09
CA VAL A 210 -1.86 16.50 1.73
C VAL A 210 -1.33 17.91 1.39
N GLY A 211 -1.77 18.94 2.12
CA GLY A 211 -1.37 20.33 1.91
C GLY A 211 0.14 20.58 2.00
N GLU A 212 0.90 19.75 2.74
CA GLU A 212 2.36 19.89 2.78
C GLU A 212 3.02 19.72 1.40
N PHE A 213 2.41 18.91 0.53
CA PHE A 213 2.93 18.71 -0.82
C PHE A 213 3.00 20.03 -1.63
N SER A 214 2.17 21.03 -1.30
CA SER A 214 2.16 22.33 -1.97
C SER A 214 3.53 23.04 -1.96
N HIS A 215 4.34 22.83 -0.92
CA HIS A 215 5.68 23.42 -0.83
C HIS A 215 6.64 22.93 -1.92
N TYR A 216 6.45 21.71 -2.44
CA TYR A 216 7.33 21.12 -3.45
C TYR A 216 6.88 21.40 -4.89
N VAL A 217 5.62 21.82 -5.09
CA VAL A 217 4.99 21.94 -6.43
C VAL A 217 5.77 22.87 -7.35
N GLU A 218 6.14 24.07 -6.88
CA GLU A 218 6.81 25.05 -7.75
C GLU A 218 8.20 24.58 -8.20
N LYS A 219 8.91 23.86 -7.33
CA LYS A 219 10.21 23.29 -7.68
C LYS A 219 10.06 22.15 -8.68
N LEU A 220 9.12 21.24 -8.47
CA LEU A 220 8.78 20.18 -9.42
C LEU A 220 8.34 20.73 -10.78
N ARG A 221 7.65 21.88 -10.80
CA ARG A 221 7.25 22.59 -12.01
C ARG A 221 8.45 23.16 -12.77
N THR A 222 9.36 23.80 -12.07
CA THR A 222 10.60 24.35 -12.66
C THR A 222 11.50 23.24 -13.20
N MET A 223 11.48 22.06 -12.57
CA MET A 223 12.15 20.86 -13.06
C MET A 223 11.42 20.17 -14.24
N GLY A 224 10.24 20.66 -14.63
CA GLY A 224 9.48 20.13 -15.77
C GLY A 224 8.74 18.82 -15.50
N PHE A 225 8.53 18.45 -14.23
CA PHE A 225 7.85 17.21 -13.86
C PHE A 225 6.34 17.35 -13.70
N VAL A 226 5.86 18.56 -13.42
CA VAL A 226 4.44 18.91 -13.30
C VAL A 226 4.19 20.28 -13.95
N ASN A 227 2.94 20.54 -14.34
CA ASN A 227 2.47 21.81 -14.90
C ASN A 227 1.50 22.52 -13.94
N SER A 228 0.69 21.76 -13.19
CA SER A 228 -0.31 22.35 -12.30
C SER A 228 0.30 23.07 -11.09
N ARG A 229 -0.41 24.10 -10.62
CA ARG A 229 -0.14 24.81 -9.36
C ARG A 229 -0.96 24.27 -8.19
N SER A 230 -2.01 23.47 -8.45
CA SER A 230 -2.73 22.74 -7.40
C SER A 230 -1.92 21.54 -6.98
N HIS A 231 -1.74 21.35 -5.67
CA HIS A 231 -0.97 20.25 -5.14
C HIS A 231 -1.65 18.90 -5.42
N GLU A 232 -2.97 18.82 -5.42
CA GLU A 232 -3.71 17.60 -5.78
C GLU A 232 -3.50 17.21 -7.25
N GLN A 233 -3.57 18.18 -8.16
CA GLN A 233 -3.35 17.95 -9.59
C GLN A 233 -1.88 17.64 -9.90
N ALA A 234 -0.94 18.38 -9.29
CA ALA A 234 0.48 18.12 -9.43
C ALA A 234 0.85 16.71 -8.93
N ALA A 235 0.19 16.21 -7.88
CA ALA A 235 0.39 14.85 -7.38
C ALA A 235 -0.08 13.82 -8.42
N ALA A 236 -1.25 14.02 -9.01
CA ALA A 236 -1.77 13.14 -10.06
C ALA A 236 -0.90 13.14 -11.33
N GLU A 237 -0.37 14.30 -11.72
CA GLU A 237 0.58 14.44 -12.83
C GLU A 237 1.89 13.68 -12.52
N PHE A 238 2.42 13.81 -11.31
CA PHE A 238 3.63 13.10 -10.91
C PHE A 238 3.42 11.58 -10.83
N VAL A 239 2.25 11.12 -10.37
CA VAL A 239 1.86 9.70 -10.42
C VAL A 239 1.84 9.21 -11.88
N SER A 240 1.26 9.98 -12.79
CA SER A 240 1.27 9.65 -14.22
C SER A 240 2.70 9.58 -14.77
N ARG A 241 3.61 10.43 -14.27
CA ARG A 241 5.03 10.37 -14.61
C ARG A 241 5.70 9.11 -14.08
N ILE A 242 5.44 8.72 -12.83
CA ILE A 242 5.93 7.45 -12.25
C ILE A 242 5.49 6.27 -13.13
N GLU A 243 4.23 6.23 -13.55
CA GLU A 243 3.73 5.18 -14.43
C GLU A 243 4.46 5.15 -15.78
N LEU A 244 4.73 6.31 -16.38
CA LEU A 244 5.45 6.42 -17.63
C LEU A 244 6.89 5.92 -17.50
N GLU A 245 7.60 6.33 -16.43
CA GLU A 245 8.97 5.90 -16.17
C GLU A 245 9.03 4.38 -15.93
N CYS A 246 8.09 3.83 -15.13
CA CYS A 246 8.00 2.38 -14.92
C CYS A 246 7.73 1.62 -16.23
N LYS A 247 6.85 2.14 -17.10
CA LYS A 247 6.60 1.56 -18.44
C LYS A 247 7.85 1.61 -19.32
N ARG A 248 8.57 2.74 -19.34
CA ARG A 248 9.82 2.90 -20.11
C ARG A 248 10.88 1.90 -19.65
N ASN A 249 10.96 1.68 -18.35
CA ASN A 249 11.96 0.81 -17.72
C ASN A 249 11.42 -0.60 -17.42
N HIS A 250 10.32 -1.01 -18.08
CA HIS A 250 9.63 -2.27 -17.80
C HIS A 250 10.54 -3.49 -18.01
N LYS A 251 11.34 -3.50 -19.08
CA LYS A 251 12.28 -4.61 -19.36
C LYS A 251 13.26 -4.83 -18.20
N LEU A 252 13.85 -3.76 -17.67
CA LEU A 252 14.76 -3.83 -16.53
C LEU A 252 14.05 -4.34 -15.28
N SER A 253 12.82 -3.86 -15.03
CA SER A 253 12.00 -4.29 -13.91
C SER A 253 11.68 -5.79 -13.97
N VAL A 254 11.33 -6.31 -15.16
CA VAL A 254 11.07 -7.74 -15.38
C VAL A 254 12.35 -8.57 -15.19
N THR A 255 13.49 -8.10 -15.68
CA THR A 255 14.79 -8.77 -15.48
C THR A 255 15.18 -8.83 -14.00
N LEU A 256 15.01 -7.74 -13.25
CA LEU A 256 15.23 -7.76 -11.80
C LEU A 256 14.30 -8.76 -11.12
N ASN A 257 13.01 -8.75 -11.47
CA ASN A 257 12.06 -9.67 -10.88
C ASN A 257 12.43 -11.13 -11.15
N SER A 258 12.83 -11.49 -12.37
CA SER A 258 13.18 -12.88 -12.70
C SER A 258 14.44 -13.37 -11.98
N ILE A 259 15.36 -12.47 -11.62
CA ILE A 259 16.60 -12.82 -10.91
C ILE A 259 16.34 -13.02 -9.40
N TYR A 260 15.42 -12.25 -8.82
CA TYR A 260 15.29 -12.12 -7.37
C TYR A 260 13.97 -12.61 -6.77
N ASP A 261 12.89 -12.71 -7.55
CA ASP A 261 11.58 -13.17 -7.06
C ASP A 261 11.54 -14.69 -6.88
N GLU A 262 11.34 -15.14 -5.65
CA GLU A 262 11.22 -16.56 -5.31
C GLU A 262 9.97 -17.22 -5.90
N THR A 263 8.90 -16.45 -6.17
CA THR A 263 7.64 -17.03 -6.69
C THR A 263 7.78 -17.52 -8.13
N PHE A 264 8.74 -16.98 -8.89
CA PHE A 264 9.06 -17.50 -10.23
C PHE A 264 9.76 -18.87 -10.18
N ARG A 265 10.32 -19.26 -9.02
CA ARG A 265 11.00 -20.56 -8.82
C ARG A 265 10.18 -21.59 -8.05
N ARG A 266 9.11 -21.19 -7.36
CA ARG A 266 8.27 -22.05 -6.50
C ARG A 266 6.89 -22.37 -7.08
N SER A 267 6.78 -22.60 -8.38
CA SER A 267 5.60 -23.25 -8.97
C SER A 267 5.63 -24.76 -8.72
N THR A 268 5.69 -25.20 -7.46
CA THR A 268 5.47 -26.60 -7.05
C THR A 268 5.57 -26.66 -5.53
N ILE A 269 4.41 -26.70 -4.87
CA ILE A 269 4.06 -27.44 -3.66
C ILE A 269 2.68 -26.89 -3.28
N VAL A 270 1.66 -27.68 -3.59
CA VAL A 270 0.28 -27.46 -3.16
C VAL A 270 0.16 -28.19 -1.83
N GLU A 271 0.03 -27.45 -0.73
CA GLU A 271 -0.49 -28.03 0.51
C GLU A 271 -2.01 -28.09 0.42
N GLU A 272 -2.58 -29.27 0.71
CA GLU A 272 -4.03 -29.50 0.75
C GLU A 272 -4.67 -28.81 1.96
N PRO A 273 -5.73 -27.98 1.78
CA PRO A 273 -6.46 -27.41 2.92
C PRO A 273 -7.59 -28.34 3.39
N LEU A 274 -7.82 -28.34 4.70
CA LEU A 274 -8.93 -29.00 5.39
C LEU A 274 -10.28 -28.77 4.67
N ALA A 275 -10.99 -29.87 4.44
CA ALA A 275 -12.29 -29.90 3.78
C ALA A 275 -13.40 -29.31 4.66
N CYS A 276 -13.73 -28.03 4.46
CA CYS A 276 -15.08 -27.53 4.74
C CYS A 276 -15.87 -27.58 3.42
N GLN A 277 -16.87 -28.47 3.32
CA GLN A 277 -17.73 -28.57 2.14
C GLN A 277 -18.77 -27.45 2.14
N ILE A 278 -18.38 -26.25 1.73
CA ILE A 278 -19.33 -25.18 1.40
C ILE A 278 -19.99 -25.51 0.06
N ASN A 279 -21.32 -25.61 0.03
CA ASN A 279 -22.06 -25.79 -1.21
C ASN A 279 -21.80 -24.59 -2.15
N THR A 280 -21.24 -24.84 -3.33
CA THR A 280 -20.90 -23.80 -4.30
C THR A 280 -22.02 -23.52 -5.31
N GLY A 281 -23.10 -24.32 -5.32
CA GLY A 281 -24.22 -24.19 -6.26
C GLY A 281 -24.81 -22.77 -6.32
N PRO A 282 -25.16 -22.14 -5.18
CA PRO A 282 -25.71 -20.78 -5.16
C PRO A 282 -24.76 -19.69 -5.67
N LEU A 283 -23.43 -19.94 -5.65
CA LEU A 283 -22.42 -19.02 -6.18
C LEU A 283 -22.23 -19.20 -7.70
N LEU A 284 -22.33 -20.44 -8.18
CA LEU A 284 -22.28 -20.76 -9.62
C LEU A 284 -23.52 -20.24 -10.35
N GLU A 285 -24.72 -20.44 -9.79
CA GLU A 285 -25.98 -19.91 -10.35
C GLU A 285 -26.04 -18.39 -10.42
N ALA A 286 -25.30 -17.71 -9.56
CA ALA A 286 -25.20 -16.26 -9.53
C ALA A 286 -24.12 -15.71 -10.48
N ASN A 287 -23.45 -16.56 -11.27
CA ASN A 287 -22.36 -16.20 -12.19
C ASN A 287 -21.27 -15.36 -11.51
N ILE A 288 -20.95 -15.68 -10.24
CA ILE A 288 -19.98 -14.94 -9.44
C ILE A 288 -18.56 -15.13 -9.96
N PHE A 289 -18.27 -16.30 -10.53
CA PHE A 289 -16.94 -16.64 -10.99
C PHE A 289 -16.80 -16.44 -12.50
N TYR A 290 -15.68 -15.86 -12.91
CA TYR A 290 -15.29 -15.75 -14.31
C TYR A 290 -15.03 -17.13 -14.95
N LYS A 291 -14.57 -18.10 -14.13
CA LYS A 291 -14.43 -19.52 -14.49
C LYS A 291 -14.88 -20.38 -13.30
N SER A 292 -15.63 -21.46 -13.58
CA SER A 292 -16.12 -22.39 -12.55
C SER A 292 -15.00 -23.04 -11.72
N THR A 293 -13.80 -23.15 -12.29
CA THR A 293 -12.59 -23.71 -11.65
C THR A 293 -12.03 -22.86 -10.51
N ASP A 294 -12.37 -21.57 -10.43
CA ASP A 294 -11.80 -20.66 -9.43
C ASP A 294 -12.56 -20.72 -8.09
N ALA A 295 -13.78 -21.24 -8.10
CA ALA A 295 -14.69 -21.23 -6.95
C ALA A 295 -14.14 -21.94 -5.71
N PRO A 296 -13.63 -23.19 -5.80
CA PRO A 296 -13.17 -23.91 -4.61
C PRO A 296 -11.96 -23.21 -3.95
N LYS A 297 -11.05 -22.68 -4.76
CA LYS A 297 -9.85 -21.99 -4.29
C LYS A 297 -10.18 -20.67 -3.59
N LEU A 298 -11.12 -19.89 -4.12
CA LEU A 298 -11.55 -18.66 -3.47
C LEU A 298 -12.23 -18.92 -2.13
N ILE A 299 -13.05 -19.97 -2.07
CA ILE A 299 -13.72 -20.36 -0.83
C ILE A 299 -12.69 -20.78 0.22
N GLN A 300 -11.71 -21.61 -0.14
CA GLN A 300 -10.60 -21.98 0.73
C GLN A 300 -9.86 -20.74 1.26
N ASN A 301 -9.60 -19.75 0.40
CA ASN A 301 -8.93 -18.51 0.81
C ASN A 301 -9.75 -17.70 1.83
N VAL A 302 -11.08 -17.64 1.71
CA VAL A 302 -11.93 -16.97 2.72
C VAL A 302 -11.91 -17.76 4.03
N LEU A 303 -12.02 -19.09 3.95
CA LEU A 303 -12.08 -19.95 5.12
C LEU A 303 -10.79 -19.97 5.94
N ALA A 304 -9.64 -19.95 5.27
CA ALA A 304 -8.33 -19.97 5.92
C ALA A 304 -7.96 -18.62 6.56
N GLU A 305 -8.40 -17.51 5.97
CA GLU A 305 -7.88 -16.16 6.30
C GLU A 305 -8.95 -15.22 6.89
N GLY A 306 -10.23 -15.62 6.86
CA GLY A 306 -11.36 -14.79 7.29
C GLY A 306 -12.01 -13.99 6.16
N VAL A 307 -13.18 -13.41 6.47
CA VAL A 307 -13.99 -12.61 5.52
C VAL A 307 -13.43 -11.19 5.42
N ASP A 308 -12.56 -10.94 4.44
CA ASP A 308 -11.91 -9.64 4.22
C ASP A 308 -12.45 -8.92 2.96
N LEU A 309 -13.14 -7.80 3.16
CA LEU A 309 -13.74 -7.04 2.06
C LEU A 309 -12.70 -6.47 1.08
N VAL A 310 -11.63 -5.86 1.57
CA VAL A 310 -10.64 -5.16 0.77
C VAL A 310 -9.88 -6.13 -0.14
N ARG A 311 -9.53 -7.29 0.42
CA ARG A 311 -8.87 -8.38 -0.31
C ARG A 311 -9.73 -8.87 -1.48
N PHE A 312 -10.96 -9.28 -1.21
CA PHE A 312 -11.81 -9.86 -2.25
C PHE A 312 -12.32 -8.80 -3.23
N LYS A 313 -12.56 -7.56 -2.81
CA LYS A 313 -12.84 -6.45 -3.74
C LYS A 313 -11.76 -6.32 -4.81
N THR A 314 -10.49 -6.42 -4.42
CA THR A 314 -9.36 -6.35 -5.38
C THR A 314 -9.34 -7.54 -6.35
N TYR A 315 -9.82 -8.71 -5.93
CA TYR A 315 -9.95 -9.87 -6.80
C TYR A 315 -11.09 -9.72 -7.84
N PHE A 316 -12.24 -9.22 -7.41
CA PHE A 316 -13.44 -9.10 -8.24
C PHE A 316 -13.42 -7.85 -9.14
N CYS A 317 -13.02 -6.69 -8.62
CA CYS A 317 -13.10 -5.40 -9.29
C CYS A 317 -11.84 -5.12 -10.14
N LYS A 318 -11.72 -5.78 -11.30
CA LYS A 318 -10.56 -5.66 -12.21
C LYS A 318 -10.78 -4.69 -13.37
N SER A 319 -12.02 -4.32 -13.67
CA SER A 319 -12.33 -3.46 -14.81
C SER A 319 -11.83 -2.03 -14.59
N PRO A 320 -11.30 -1.33 -15.60
CA PRO A 320 -11.01 0.11 -15.49
C PRO A 320 -12.28 0.98 -15.54
N SER A 321 -13.43 0.45 -15.99
CA SER A 321 -14.71 1.17 -16.04
C SER A 321 -15.46 1.04 -14.70
N ILE A 322 -15.84 2.18 -14.13
CA ILE A 322 -16.53 2.25 -12.83
C ILE A 322 -17.93 1.62 -12.88
N GLU A 323 -18.58 1.67 -14.03
CA GLU A 323 -19.85 1.03 -14.31
C GLU A 323 -19.74 -0.49 -14.16
N VAL A 324 -18.70 -1.08 -14.76
CA VAL A 324 -18.44 -2.52 -14.65
C VAL A 324 -17.95 -2.89 -13.24
N GLN A 325 -17.15 -2.03 -12.62
CA GLN A 325 -16.66 -2.26 -11.25
C GLN A 325 -17.80 -2.34 -10.24
N PHE A 326 -18.89 -1.59 -10.40
CA PHE A 326 -20.03 -1.67 -9.49
C PHE A 326 -20.66 -3.07 -9.48
N GLY A 327 -20.92 -3.65 -10.66
CA GLY A 327 -21.44 -5.01 -10.77
C GLY A 327 -20.47 -6.06 -10.21
N GLN A 328 -19.16 -5.90 -10.47
CA GLN A 328 -18.12 -6.74 -9.89
C GLN A 328 -18.09 -6.64 -8.35
N TYR A 329 -18.34 -5.45 -7.80
CA TYR A 329 -18.34 -5.24 -6.37
C TYR A 329 -19.59 -5.85 -5.70
N LEU A 330 -20.76 -5.79 -6.35
CA LEU A 330 -21.94 -6.53 -5.90
C LEU A 330 -21.68 -8.05 -5.87
N ALA A 331 -20.99 -8.60 -6.87
CA ALA A 331 -20.62 -10.01 -6.89
C ALA A 331 -19.68 -10.37 -5.72
N CYS A 332 -18.71 -9.51 -5.42
CA CYS A 332 -17.83 -9.64 -4.25
C CYS A 332 -18.63 -9.64 -2.93
N LEU A 333 -19.53 -8.65 -2.74
CA LEU A 333 -20.35 -8.54 -1.54
C LEU A 333 -21.22 -9.80 -1.35
N TYR A 334 -21.87 -10.27 -2.42
CA TYR A 334 -22.66 -11.51 -2.37
C TYR A 334 -21.81 -12.73 -1.97
N PHE A 335 -20.64 -12.88 -2.59
CA PHE A 335 -19.70 -13.96 -2.28
C PHE A 335 -19.29 -13.94 -0.80
N LEU A 336 -18.85 -12.80 -0.28
CA LEU A 336 -18.41 -12.66 1.10
C LEU A 336 -19.55 -12.89 2.10
N LEU A 337 -20.72 -12.31 1.83
CA LEU A 337 -21.90 -12.53 2.66
C LEU A 337 -22.30 -14.00 2.71
N TYR A 338 -22.29 -14.68 1.57
CA TYR A 338 -22.61 -16.10 1.51
C TYR A 338 -21.68 -16.91 2.41
N ILE A 339 -20.37 -16.72 2.29
CA ILE A 339 -19.40 -17.43 3.13
C ILE A 339 -19.51 -17.03 4.61
N ALA A 340 -19.68 -15.74 4.91
CA ALA A 340 -19.84 -15.25 6.27
C ALA A 340 -21.07 -15.85 6.97
N ILE A 341 -22.16 -16.06 6.22
CA ILE A 341 -23.38 -16.73 6.71
C ILE A 341 -23.11 -18.21 6.96
N GLN A 342 -22.53 -18.93 5.99
CA GLN A 342 -22.25 -20.36 6.11
C GLN A 342 -21.30 -20.66 7.29
N THR A 343 -20.36 -19.76 7.55
CA THR A 343 -19.39 -19.86 8.66
C THR A 343 -19.86 -19.24 9.96
N LYS A 344 -21.04 -18.59 9.99
CA LYS A 344 -21.55 -17.79 11.12
C LYS A 344 -20.56 -16.72 11.62
N ALA A 345 -19.70 -16.23 10.72
CA ALA A 345 -18.68 -15.23 11.03
C ALA A 345 -19.25 -13.81 11.25
N ILE A 346 -20.51 -13.59 10.89
CA ILE A 346 -21.15 -12.27 10.92
C ILE A 346 -22.45 -12.30 11.72
N LYS A 347 -22.68 -11.26 12.52
CA LYS A 347 -23.97 -10.94 13.14
C LYS A 347 -24.30 -9.49 12.82
N LEU A 348 -25.51 -9.24 12.34
CA LEU A 348 -25.92 -7.91 11.93
C LEU A 348 -26.60 -7.13 13.07
N THR A 349 -26.32 -5.83 13.13
CA THR A 349 -26.98 -4.85 13.98
C THR A 349 -27.27 -3.58 13.18
N SER A 350 -28.30 -2.81 13.55
CA SER A 350 -28.51 -1.46 12.99
C SER A 350 -27.95 -0.35 13.89
N LYS A 351 -27.31 -0.70 15.01
CA LYS A 351 -26.73 0.26 15.95
C LYS A 351 -25.31 0.62 15.52
N TYR A 352 -25.07 1.92 15.38
CA TYR A 352 -23.74 2.46 15.14
C TYR A 352 -23.03 2.81 16.45
N PRO A 353 -21.70 2.67 16.53
CA PRO A 353 -20.92 3.16 17.66
C PRO A 353 -20.95 4.70 17.73
N LEU A 354 -20.80 5.26 18.93
CA LEU A 354 -20.72 6.70 19.13
C LEU A 354 -19.49 7.28 18.40
N GLY A 355 -19.64 8.47 17.80
CA GLY A 355 -18.55 9.16 17.09
C GLY A 355 -18.18 8.59 15.72
N ASN A 356 -18.99 7.69 15.15
CA ASN A 356 -18.73 7.13 13.82
C ASN A 356 -18.78 8.20 12.70
N ALA A 357 -18.02 7.96 11.63
CA ALA A 357 -17.92 8.87 10.49
C ALA A 357 -18.96 8.62 9.38
N HIS A 358 -19.99 7.78 9.62
CA HIS A 358 -20.94 7.34 8.59
C HIS A 358 -21.63 8.51 7.86
N LYS A 359 -22.20 9.46 8.63
CA LYS A 359 -22.92 10.60 8.07
C LYS A 359 -22.01 11.45 7.17
N ALA A 360 -20.76 11.64 7.57
CA ALA A 360 -19.77 12.38 6.79
C ALA A 360 -19.38 11.60 5.52
N ALA A 361 -19.20 10.28 5.61
CA ALA A 361 -18.88 9.42 4.47
C ALA A 361 -19.99 9.44 3.41
N ILE A 362 -21.27 9.29 3.81
CA ILE A 362 -22.41 9.41 2.90
C ILE A 362 -22.46 10.82 2.28
N ALA A 363 -22.33 11.87 3.10
CA ALA A 363 -22.38 13.24 2.61
C ALA A 363 -21.30 13.49 1.54
N ASN A 364 -20.08 13.00 1.77
CA ASN A 364 -18.99 13.11 0.80
C ASN A 364 -19.29 12.34 -0.50
N ALA A 365 -19.77 11.11 -0.41
CA ALA A 365 -20.12 10.31 -1.59
C ALA A 365 -21.25 10.95 -2.41
N THR A 366 -22.27 11.50 -1.75
CA THR A 366 -23.40 12.17 -2.42
C THR A 366 -23.07 13.52 -3.05
N ARG A 367 -21.97 14.16 -2.62
CA ARG A 367 -21.49 15.44 -3.19
C ARG A 367 -20.63 15.27 -4.44
N LEU A 368 -20.29 14.04 -4.82
CA LEU A 368 -19.54 13.78 -6.04
C LEU A 368 -20.36 14.19 -7.27
N GLY A 369 -19.73 14.94 -8.19
CA GLY A 369 -20.38 15.39 -9.43
C GLY A 369 -20.72 14.23 -10.38
N ASN A 370 -19.98 13.12 -10.31
CA ASN A 370 -20.22 11.92 -11.09
C ASN A 370 -21.14 10.94 -10.33
N ARG A 371 -22.36 10.73 -10.86
CA ARG A 371 -23.36 9.82 -10.27
C ARG A 371 -22.91 8.36 -10.24
N LEU A 372 -22.06 7.94 -11.18
CA LEU A 372 -21.54 6.56 -11.26
C LEU A 372 -20.46 6.31 -10.21
N GLU A 373 -19.63 7.31 -9.92
CA GLU A 373 -18.71 7.28 -8.78
C GLU A 373 -19.47 7.28 -7.45
N ALA A 374 -20.47 8.17 -7.32
CA ALA A 374 -21.26 8.28 -6.10
C ALA A 374 -21.89 6.95 -5.68
N ARG A 375 -22.55 6.24 -6.61
CA ARG A 375 -23.12 4.90 -6.31
C ARG A 375 -22.07 3.86 -5.94
N TYR A 376 -20.88 3.90 -6.56
CA TYR A 376 -19.79 2.97 -6.27
C TYR A 376 -19.27 3.18 -4.83
N TYR A 377 -19.03 4.42 -4.43
CA TYR A 377 -18.62 4.75 -3.05
C TYR A 377 -19.71 4.44 -2.03
N LEU A 378 -20.99 4.65 -2.36
CA LEU A 378 -22.09 4.25 -1.48
C LEU A 378 -22.13 2.72 -1.28
N LEU A 379 -21.85 1.93 -2.32
CA LEU A 379 -21.72 0.47 -2.22
C LEU A 379 -20.50 0.08 -1.37
N ASP A 380 -19.40 0.83 -1.47
CA ASP A 380 -18.21 0.62 -0.65
C ASP A 380 -18.48 0.83 0.84
N ILE A 381 -19.21 1.90 1.17
CA ILE A 381 -19.65 2.19 2.54
C ILE A 381 -20.54 1.05 3.04
N LEU A 382 -21.57 0.68 2.27
CA LEU A 382 -22.50 -0.40 2.65
C LEU A 382 -21.78 -1.74 2.88
N SER A 383 -20.87 -2.10 1.98
CA SER A 383 -20.14 -3.36 2.05
C SER A 383 -19.23 -3.40 3.27
N SER A 384 -18.55 -2.28 3.57
CA SER A 384 -17.69 -2.17 4.75
C SER A 384 -18.50 -2.28 6.04
N GLU A 385 -19.63 -1.58 6.11
CA GLU A 385 -20.53 -1.66 7.26
C GLU A 385 -20.97 -3.08 7.53
N ILE A 386 -21.43 -3.78 6.50
CA ILE A 386 -21.92 -5.16 6.62
C ILE A 386 -20.77 -6.08 6.98
N ILE A 387 -19.73 -6.19 6.14
CA ILE A 387 -18.69 -7.21 6.26
C ILE A 387 -17.73 -6.96 7.44
N GLU A 388 -17.25 -5.73 7.61
CA GLU A 388 -16.23 -5.43 8.62
C GLU A 388 -16.84 -5.16 10.01
N TYR A 389 -17.99 -4.48 10.05
CA TYR A 389 -18.55 -3.99 11.31
C TYR A 389 -19.84 -4.70 11.73
N GLY A 390 -20.40 -5.57 10.88
CA GLY A 390 -21.69 -6.21 11.15
C GLY A 390 -22.84 -5.19 11.25
N ILE A 391 -22.74 -4.03 10.61
CA ILE A 391 -23.75 -2.98 10.65
C ILE A 391 -24.61 -3.04 9.38
N PHE A 392 -25.92 -3.12 9.55
CA PHE A 392 -26.89 -3.07 8.45
C PHE A 392 -27.69 -1.77 8.45
N ASN A 393 -27.43 -0.93 7.44
CA ASN A 393 -28.15 0.29 7.19
C ASN A 393 -29.21 0.11 6.11
N LYS A 394 -30.48 -0.01 6.54
CA LYS A 394 -31.63 -0.22 5.64
C LYS A 394 -31.83 0.88 4.60
N ASN A 395 -31.51 2.14 4.94
CA ASN A 395 -31.71 3.26 4.03
C ASN A 395 -30.63 3.29 2.94
N LEU A 396 -29.37 3.07 3.31
CA LEU A 396 -28.28 2.94 2.37
C LEU A 396 -28.50 1.73 1.45
N PHE A 397 -28.92 0.60 2.01
CA PHE A 397 -29.27 -0.60 1.25
C PHE A 397 -30.34 -0.33 0.18
N LYS A 398 -31.44 0.34 0.55
CA LYS A 398 -32.47 0.77 -0.41
C LYS A 398 -31.91 1.72 -1.47
N GLY A 399 -31.05 2.65 -1.09
CA GLY A 399 -30.39 3.56 -2.01
C GLY A 399 -29.56 2.84 -3.07
N ILE A 400 -28.80 1.82 -2.67
CA ILE A 400 -28.05 0.97 -3.61
C ILE A 400 -28.99 0.20 -4.54
N ALA A 401 -30.08 -0.38 -4.01
CA ALA A 401 -31.07 -1.10 -4.82
C ALA A 401 -31.62 -0.23 -5.96
N LEU A 402 -31.95 1.02 -5.65
CA LEU A 402 -32.47 1.99 -6.63
C LEU A 402 -31.40 2.45 -7.63
N SER A 403 -30.11 2.34 -7.28
CA SER A 403 -28.99 2.74 -8.13
C SER A 403 -28.58 1.69 -9.17
N CYS A 404 -29.11 0.46 -9.10
CA CYS A 404 -28.81 -0.60 -10.07
C CYS A 404 -29.39 -0.26 -11.46
N ILE A 405 -28.53 -0.17 -12.47
CA ILE A 405 -28.87 0.33 -13.82
C ILE A 405 -29.14 -0.77 -14.83
N ASN A 406 -28.72 -2.01 -14.57
CA ASN A 406 -28.94 -3.14 -15.47
C ASN A 406 -29.55 -4.36 -14.76
N SER A 407 -30.01 -5.33 -15.54
CA SER A 407 -30.68 -6.55 -15.04
C SER A 407 -29.75 -7.43 -14.20
N SER A 408 -28.48 -7.53 -14.58
CA SER A 408 -27.47 -8.32 -13.84
C SER A 408 -27.23 -7.77 -12.43
N GLU A 409 -27.07 -6.45 -12.29
CA GLU A 409 -26.94 -5.79 -10.99
C GLU A 409 -28.18 -5.98 -10.12
N ARG A 410 -29.38 -5.84 -10.70
CA ARG A 410 -30.65 -6.05 -9.99
C ARG A 410 -30.79 -7.49 -9.49
N LEU A 411 -30.38 -8.46 -10.30
CA LEU A 411 -30.39 -9.87 -9.93
C LEU A 411 -29.43 -10.15 -8.77
N LEU A 412 -28.17 -9.68 -8.87
CA LEU A 412 -27.18 -9.82 -7.80
C LEU A 412 -27.65 -9.17 -6.50
N PHE A 413 -28.18 -7.94 -6.59
CA PHE A 413 -28.70 -7.23 -5.44
C PHE A 413 -29.88 -7.96 -4.78
N THR A 414 -30.78 -8.54 -5.57
CA THR A 414 -31.89 -9.37 -5.06
C THR A 414 -31.37 -10.58 -4.29
N ARG A 415 -30.33 -11.25 -4.81
CA ARG A 415 -29.70 -12.38 -4.10
C ARG A 415 -29.04 -11.93 -2.78
N ILE A 416 -28.38 -10.77 -2.77
CA ILE A 416 -27.85 -10.16 -1.53
C ILE A 416 -28.98 -9.87 -0.53
N ALA A 417 -30.09 -9.31 -0.99
CA ALA A 417 -31.24 -9.00 -0.13
C ALA A 417 -31.83 -10.26 0.52
N ASN A 418 -31.88 -11.37 -0.22
CA ASN A 418 -32.33 -12.65 0.31
C ASN A 418 -31.39 -13.19 1.41
N LEU A 419 -30.08 -13.10 1.21
CA LEU A 419 -29.09 -13.49 2.22
C LEU A 419 -29.21 -12.66 3.51
N ILE A 420 -29.34 -11.34 3.38
CA ILE A 420 -29.47 -10.44 4.53
C ILE A 420 -30.81 -10.67 5.26
N SER A 421 -31.90 -10.94 4.53
CA SER A 421 -33.20 -11.20 5.15
C SER A 421 -33.17 -12.43 6.06
N GLY A 422 -32.45 -13.48 5.64
CA GLY A 422 -32.24 -14.67 6.48
C GLY A 422 -31.43 -14.41 7.75
N LEU A 423 -30.52 -13.43 7.74
CA LEU A 423 -29.73 -13.04 8.92
C LEU A 423 -30.53 -12.21 9.94
N VAL A 424 -31.56 -11.50 9.50
CA VAL A 424 -32.39 -10.64 10.36
C VAL A 424 -33.53 -11.42 11.01
N SER A 425 -33.99 -12.52 10.41
CA SER A 425 -35.04 -13.39 10.96
C SER A 425 -34.59 -14.31 12.11
N ASP A 426 -33.29 -14.52 12.30
CA ASP A 426 -32.72 -15.44 13.30
C ASP A 426 -32.37 -14.78 14.65
N GLN A 427 -32.84 -13.56 14.92
CA GLN A 427 -32.68 -12.92 16.24
C GLN A 427 -33.99 -13.02 17.04
N PRO A 428 -34.00 -13.62 18.25
CA PRO A 428 -35.18 -13.58 19.11
C PRO A 428 -35.49 -12.12 19.46
N SER A 429 -36.78 -11.80 19.44
CA SER A 429 -37.33 -10.45 19.66
C SER A 429 -36.96 -9.88 21.02
#